data_AF-A0A4D6Y344-F1
#
_entry.id   AF-A0A4D6Y344-F1
#
_cell.length_a   1.000
_cell.length_b   1.000
_cell.length_c   1.000
_cell.angle_alpha   90.00
_cell.angle_beta   90.00
_cell.angle_gamma   90.00
#
_symmetry.space_group_name_H-M   'P 1'
#
loop_
_entity.id
_entity.type
_entity.pdbx_description
1 polymer ?
#
loop_
_entity_poly.entity_id
_entity_poly.type
_entity_poly.pdbx_seq_one_letter_code
_entity_poly.pdbx_strand_id
1 'polypeptide(L)'
;MNKKNPFDSMFPLSLEQIDLLKIFEKNCSNVQFAWLSGYFWHLANQDVSNKISQNTLFLDKKKIENNIITIISASQTGNARSLSERLNKYLNDNNQKSYLINASDYNFKKIKNEKFLILIISTQGEGEPPEEALSLHKFIMSKRAPKLNDLQYSVFALGDSSYDQFCQAGKDFDKRFHELGAKKLLNRLDADIEYENDYIKWSKELLLLINKLNLSLSPAIFLNKEASSNQISNYTKYNPAIATVLSNQKITGRNSTKDIRHIELDITDLNINYIPGDALGVWYENNHDLIKKVLELLSINKSDVIYIKSKNINIFNALKNHFELTNNTKNIVKKYANITKNKFLKKIILDDKELDNYVKNTPLINMINDHPKKISAQELINILRPLTPRLYSISSSQAETNNEIHITVSVVKRIVSGQLHLGGASGYLSELLNIDDSIKIFIEKNNNFRLPSNTDKPIIMIGSGTGIAPYRSFIQQRDNDKSAGKNWIFFGNPTFTEDFLYQIEWQKYLKNKLLTKMTLAWSRDQKEKIYVQDKIRENSKEIWDWINNDAYIYVCGNASKMAKDVEKALLDVIVENGKMNLEDSNEFLDNLRLNKRYQRDVY
;
A
#
# COMPACT_ATOMS: atom_id res chain seq x y z
N MET A 1 69.86 -8.01 42.88
CA MET A 1 69.84 -7.84 41.41
C MET A 1 68.67 -8.63 40.85
N ASN A 2 67.57 -7.98 40.50
CA ASN A 2 66.61 -8.51 39.53
C ASN A 2 66.37 -7.38 38.53
N LYS A 3 66.99 -7.52 37.35
CA LYS A 3 66.85 -6.58 36.24
C LYS A 3 65.40 -6.63 35.77
N LYS A 4 64.58 -5.62 36.12
CA LYS A 4 63.34 -5.37 35.37
C LYS A 4 63.76 -4.84 34.00
N ASN A 5 63.33 -5.54 32.97
CA ASN A 5 63.61 -5.23 31.58
C ASN A 5 62.95 -3.88 31.24
N PRO A 6 63.64 -2.91 30.61
CA PRO A 6 63.09 -1.55 30.41
C PRO A 6 61.88 -1.48 29.46
N PHE A 7 61.50 -2.60 28.85
CA PHE A 7 60.41 -2.69 27.89
C PHE A 7 59.04 -3.04 28.50
N ASP A 8 58.96 -3.36 29.81
CA ASP A 8 57.67 -3.71 30.46
C ASP A 8 56.74 -2.50 30.65
N SER A 9 57.16 -1.27 30.35
CA SER A 9 56.33 -0.06 30.49
C SER A 9 55.65 0.39 29.20
N MET A 10 55.68 -0.40 28.12
CA MET A 10 55.15 0.01 26.81
C MET A 10 53.96 -0.80 26.30
N PHE A 11 53.49 -1.80 27.06
CA PHE A 11 52.26 -2.53 26.72
C PHE A 11 51.10 -2.06 27.61
N PRO A 12 49.91 -1.76 27.04
CA PRO A 12 48.77 -1.26 27.79
C PRO A 12 48.07 -2.32 28.67
N LEU A 13 48.64 -3.52 28.75
CA LEU A 13 48.05 -4.69 29.41
C LEU A 13 49.02 -5.26 30.45
N SER A 14 48.49 -5.70 31.59
CA SER A 14 49.27 -6.36 32.64
C SER A 14 49.73 -7.75 32.22
N LEU A 15 50.78 -8.29 32.86
CA LEU A 15 51.28 -9.65 32.59
C LEU A 15 50.20 -10.72 32.74
N GLU A 16 49.30 -10.56 33.72
CA GLU A 16 48.16 -11.46 33.94
C GLU A 16 47.13 -11.38 32.80
N GLN A 17 46.87 -10.17 32.28
CA GLN A 17 45.99 -9.98 31.11
C GLN A 17 46.61 -10.55 29.83
N ILE A 18 47.93 -10.44 29.68
CA ILE A 18 48.67 -11.01 28.55
C ILE A 18 48.60 -12.54 28.59
N ASP A 19 48.71 -13.17 29.75
CA ASP A 19 48.63 -14.62 29.85
C ASP A 19 47.21 -15.16 29.61
N LEU A 20 46.17 -14.42 30.00
CA LEU A 20 44.78 -14.71 29.62
C LEU A 20 44.57 -14.57 28.09
N LEU A 21 45.16 -13.55 27.47
CA LEU A 21 45.12 -13.34 26.02
C LEU A 21 45.79 -14.49 25.26
N LYS A 22 46.93 -15.00 25.74
CA LYS A 22 47.61 -16.16 25.13
C LYS A 22 46.78 -17.45 25.21
N ILE A 23 46.02 -17.63 26.29
CA ILE A 23 45.07 -18.76 26.41
C ILE A 23 43.91 -18.58 25.41
N PHE A 24 43.44 -17.34 25.23
CA PHE A 24 42.37 -17.01 24.29
C PHE A 24 42.80 -17.16 22.82
N GLU A 25 44.06 -16.81 22.52
CA GLU A 25 44.65 -16.88 21.19
C GLU A 25 44.72 -18.33 20.67
N LYS A 26 45.00 -19.30 21.54
CA LYS A 26 45.03 -20.72 21.20
C LYS A 26 43.67 -21.32 20.82
N ASN A 27 42.57 -20.68 21.20
CA ASN A 27 41.22 -21.24 21.10
C ASN A 27 40.28 -20.45 20.17
N CYS A 28 40.79 -19.46 19.44
CA CYS A 28 40.00 -18.63 18.54
C CYS A 28 40.39 -18.83 17.07
N SER A 29 39.38 -18.82 16.20
CA SER A 29 39.54 -18.78 14.74
C SER A 29 39.69 -17.34 14.22
N ASN A 30 40.19 -17.19 12.98
CA ASN A 30 40.37 -15.88 12.34
C ASN A 30 39.08 -15.03 12.29
N VAL A 31 37.91 -15.68 12.12
CA VAL A 31 36.61 -14.99 12.11
C VAL A 31 36.24 -14.47 13.51
N GLN A 32 36.55 -15.24 14.55
CA GLN A 32 36.30 -14.84 15.94
C GLN A 32 37.22 -13.68 16.36
N PHE A 33 38.47 -13.67 15.90
CA PHE A 33 39.36 -12.52 16.10
C PHE A 33 38.83 -11.25 15.42
N ALA A 34 38.36 -11.36 14.17
CA ALA A 34 37.76 -10.23 13.47
C ALA A 34 36.53 -9.68 14.20
N TRP A 35 35.64 -10.56 14.70
CA TRP A 35 34.47 -10.13 15.48
C TRP A 35 34.85 -9.46 16.81
N LEU A 36 35.81 -10.02 17.54
CA LEU A 36 36.28 -9.46 18.81
C LEU A 36 36.94 -8.11 18.63
N SER A 37 37.65 -7.89 17.53
CA SER A 37 38.25 -6.58 17.22
C SER A 37 37.18 -5.48 17.14
N GLY A 38 36.03 -5.77 16.51
CA GLY A 38 34.89 -4.85 16.45
C GLY A 38 34.20 -4.66 17.81
N TYR A 39 34.09 -5.74 18.60
CA TYR A 39 33.52 -5.67 19.96
C TYR A 39 34.35 -4.79 20.90
N PHE A 40 35.68 -4.96 20.91
CA PHE A 40 36.57 -4.12 21.74
C PHE A 40 36.65 -2.68 21.23
N TRP A 41 36.57 -2.46 19.92
CA TRP A 41 36.47 -1.11 19.35
C TRP A 41 35.18 -0.42 19.81
N HIS A 42 34.07 -1.14 19.87
CA HIS A 42 32.81 -0.61 20.40
C HIS A 42 32.92 -0.27 21.90
N LEU A 43 33.53 -1.14 22.71
CA LEU A 43 33.74 -0.88 24.14
C LEU A 43 34.66 0.32 24.40
N ALA A 44 35.72 0.47 23.60
CA ALA A 44 36.66 1.58 23.73
C ALA A 44 36.03 2.95 23.38
N ASN A 45 34.94 2.95 22.61
CA ASN A 45 34.22 4.16 22.17
C ASN A 45 32.90 4.38 22.93
N GLN A 46 32.67 3.70 24.06
CA GLN A 46 31.58 4.09 24.95
C GLN A 46 32.02 5.29 25.80
N ASP A 47 31.52 6.47 25.45
CA ASP A 47 31.75 7.71 26.19
C ASP A 47 31.31 7.58 27.66
N VAL A 48 32.15 8.15 28.53
CA VAL A 48 32.03 8.21 29.98
C VAL A 48 30.91 9.17 30.37
N SER A 49 29.67 8.76 30.18
CA SER A 49 28.50 9.43 30.73
C SER A 49 27.45 8.41 31.15
N ASN A 50 27.81 7.56 32.12
CA ASN A 50 26.91 6.89 33.07
C ASN A 50 27.75 6.03 34.04
N LYS A 51 28.43 6.69 34.97
CA LYS A 51 28.84 6.07 36.25
C LYS A 51 28.10 6.82 37.36
N ILE A 52 27.72 6.10 38.42
CA ILE A 52 26.77 6.42 39.51
C ILE A 52 25.38 5.85 39.17
N SER A 53 24.89 4.72 39.69
CA SER A 53 25.22 3.94 40.88
C SER A 53 24.82 2.48 40.68
N GLN A 54 25.73 1.56 40.94
CA GLN A 54 25.39 0.21 41.38
C GLN A 54 25.97 0.04 42.78
N ASN A 55 25.08 0.01 43.77
CA ASN A 55 25.26 -0.81 44.97
C ASN A 55 23.87 -1.36 45.33
N THR A 56 23.65 -2.57 44.80
CA THR A 56 22.95 -3.70 45.42
C THR A 56 21.92 -3.40 46.53
N LEU A 57 20.65 -3.54 46.17
CA LEU A 57 19.73 -4.37 46.94
C LEU A 57 19.22 -5.48 46.02
N PHE A 58 19.53 -6.72 46.39
CA PHE A 58 18.93 -7.93 45.84
C PHE A 58 17.43 -7.90 46.16
N LEU A 59 16.64 -7.38 45.22
CA LEU A 59 15.19 -7.57 45.16
C LEU A 59 14.90 -8.30 43.86
N ASP A 60 14.14 -9.38 43.97
CA ASP A 60 13.84 -10.37 42.95
C ASP A 60 13.70 -9.82 41.52
N LYS A 61 14.61 -10.24 40.63
CA LYS A 61 14.54 -10.07 39.17
C LYS A 61 13.44 -10.93 38.51
N LYS A 62 12.30 -11.12 39.18
CA LYS A 62 11.11 -11.79 38.65
C LYS A 62 9.87 -10.91 38.88
N LYS A 63 9.75 -9.80 38.13
CA LYS A 63 8.49 -9.11 37.75
C LYS A 63 8.77 -7.71 37.18
N ILE A 64 9.39 -7.62 36.01
CA ILE A 64 9.17 -6.49 35.09
C ILE A 64 9.17 -7.07 33.67
N GLU A 65 8.13 -7.82 33.30
CA GLU A 65 7.82 -8.01 31.88
C GLU A 65 7.30 -6.66 31.37
N ASN A 66 8.11 -5.96 30.56
CA ASN A 66 7.64 -4.77 29.87
C ASN A 66 6.52 -5.20 28.90
N ASN A 67 5.27 -4.89 29.23
CA ASN A 67 4.10 -5.06 28.38
C ASN A 67 4.18 -4.09 27.19
N ILE A 68 5.02 -4.41 26.20
CA ILE A 68 5.10 -3.65 24.95
C ILE A 68 3.90 -4.01 24.08
N ILE A 69 3.20 -2.99 23.58
CA ILE A 69 2.06 -3.14 22.68
C ILE A 69 2.57 -3.16 21.24
N THR A 70 2.38 -4.28 20.55
CA THR A 70 2.75 -4.39 19.13
C THR A 70 1.61 -3.88 18.27
N ILE A 71 1.86 -2.83 17.49
CA ILE A 71 0.93 -2.30 16.49
C ILE A 71 1.39 -2.80 15.11
N ILE A 72 0.56 -3.60 14.46
CA ILE A 72 0.77 -4.03 13.08
C ILE A 72 -0.04 -3.12 12.15
N SER A 73 0.66 -2.43 11.26
CA SER A 73 0.06 -1.71 10.14
C SER A 73 -0.06 -2.62 8.92
N ALA A 74 -1.25 -2.72 8.34
CA ALA A 74 -1.51 -3.39 7.07
C ALA A 74 -2.32 -2.48 6.13
N SER A 75 -1.65 -1.83 5.17
CA SER A 75 -2.19 -0.82 4.29
C SER A 75 -1.79 -1.03 2.82
N GLN A 76 -2.76 -0.89 1.91
CA GLN A 76 -2.47 -0.79 0.48
C GLN A 76 -2.19 0.66 0.05
N THR A 77 -3.04 1.59 0.51
CA THR A 77 -3.09 2.99 0.06
C THR A 77 -2.73 4.00 1.14
N GLY A 78 -2.01 3.57 2.18
CA GLY A 78 -1.48 4.44 3.24
C GLY A 78 -2.42 4.77 4.39
N ASN A 79 -3.75 4.65 4.23
CA ASN A 79 -4.71 5.02 5.28
C ASN A 79 -4.43 4.28 6.60
N ALA A 80 -4.30 2.94 6.57
CA ALA A 80 -4.03 2.14 7.77
C ALA A 80 -2.65 2.46 8.37
N ARG A 81 -1.66 2.78 7.52
CA ARG A 81 -0.31 3.15 7.91
C ARG A 81 -0.30 4.45 8.71
N SER A 82 -0.94 5.50 8.18
CA SER A 82 -1.07 6.79 8.86
C SER A 82 -1.81 6.66 10.20
N LEU A 83 -2.90 5.88 10.25
CA LEU A 83 -3.62 5.63 11.52
C LEU A 83 -2.76 4.86 12.53
N SER A 84 -1.90 3.96 12.07
CA SER A 84 -0.99 3.21 12.95
C SER A 84 0.13 4.08 13.50
N GLU A 85 0.71 4.96 12.69
CA GLU A 85 1.69 5.97 13.12
C GLU A 85 1.10 6.92 14.16
N ARG A 86 -0.11 7.42 13.89
CA ARG A 86 -0.86 8.27 14.82
C ARG A 86 -1.17 7.54 16.14
N LEU A 87 -1.56 6.26 16.07
CA LEU A 87 -1.86 5.48 17.27
C LEU A 87 -0.60 5.22 18.09
N ASN A 88 0.50 4.86 17.43
CA ASN A 88 1.77 4.65 18.09
C ASN A 88 2.25 5.91 18.82
N LYS A 89 2.15 7.07 18.16
CA LYS A 89 2.45 8.36 18.81
C LYS A 89 1.51 8.61 19.98
N TYR A 90 0.21 8.45 19.78
CA TYR A 90 -0.81 8.68 20.81
C TYR A 90 -0.63 7.80 22.05
N LEU A 91 -0.31 6.51 21.88
CA LEU A 91 -0.06 5.60 23.00
C LEU A 91 1.22 5.98 23.76
N ASN A 92 2.32 6.27 23.05
CA ASN A 92 3.58 6.69 23.68
C ASN A 92 3.43 8.02 24.43
N ASP A 93 2.72 9.00 23.85
CA ASP A 93 2.40 10.29 24.51
C ASP A 93 1.54 10.10 25.77
N ASN A 94 0.85 8.96 25.92
CA ASN A 94 0.05 8.58 27.08
C ASN A 94 0.70 7.47 27.93
N ASN A 95 2.03 7.39 27.96
CA ASN A 95 2.83 6.44 28.76
C ASN A 95 2.62 4.95 28.47
N GLN A 96 2.06 4.62 27.31
CA GLN A 96 1.93 3.23 26.87
C GLN A 96 3.08 2.90 25.93
N LYS A 97 3.97 1.99 26.34
CA LYS A 97 5.07 1.52 25.49
C LYS A 97 4.50 0.76 24.30
N SER A 98 4.54 1.36 23.12
CA SER A 98 4.11 0.70 21.88
C SER A 98 5.23 0.66 20.85
N TYR A 99 5.21 -0.40 20.04
CA TYR A 99 6.12 -0.61 18.92
C TYR A 99 5.29 -0.79 17.64
N LEU A 100 5.55 0.04 16.63
CA LEU A 100 4.90 -0.03 15.33
C LEU A 100 5.74 -0.83 14.34
N ILE A 101 5.11 -1.77 13.64
CA ILE A 101 5.72 -2.55 12.58
C ILE A 101 4.78 -2.71 11.38
N ASN A 102 5.33 -2.67 10.16
CA ASN A 102 4.58 -2.99 8.95
C ASN A 102 4.35 -4.51 8.88
N ALA A 103 3.18 -4.94 8.40
CA ALA A 103 2.84 -6.36 8.27
C ALA A 103 3.87 -7.14 7.42
N SER A 104 4.49 -6.51 6.42
CA SER A 104 5.50 -7.12 5.55
C SER A 104 6.83 -7.39 6.28
N ASP A 105 7.18 -6.55 7.25
CA ASP A 105 8.41 -6.67 8.04
C ASP A 105 8.18 -7.49 9.34
N TYR A 106 6.92 -7.80 9.66
CA TYR A 106 6.56 -8.55 10.85
C TYR A 106 6.88 -10.04 10.71
N ASN A 107 7.70 -10.56 11.63
CA ASN A 107 7.97 -11.99 11.71
C ASN A 107 6.77 -12.73 12.34
N PHE A 108 5.81 -13.09 11.49
CA PHE A 108 4.56 -13.74 11.88
C PHE A 108 4.73 -15.07 12.65
N LYS A 109 5.89 -15.75 12.53
CA LYS A 109 6.19 -16.95 13.31
C LYS A 109 6.35 -16.66 14.81
N LYS A 110 6.62 -15.41 15.20
CA LYS A 110 6.76 -14.97 16.60
C LYS A 110 5.45 -14.56 17.26
N ILE A 111 4.32 -14.57 16.56
CA ILE A 111 3.02 -14.09 17.08
C ILE A 111 2.58 -14.77 18.38
N LYS A 112 2.97 -16.04 18.61
CA LYS A 112 2.68 -16.75 19.87
C LYS A 112 3.33 -16.12 21.11
N ASN A 113 4.35 -15.28 20.93
CA ASN A 113 5.06 -14.59 22.00
C ASN A 113 4.43 -13.22 22.32
N GLU A 114 3.52 -12.72 21.46
CA GLU A 114 2.86 -11.43 21.65
C GLU A 114 1.84 -11.52 22.79
N LYS A 115 1.84 -10.52 23.66
CA LYS A 115 0.86 -10.38 24.75
C LYS A 115 -0.22 -9.35 24.43
N PHE A 116 0.15 -8.27 23.75
CA PHE A 116 -0.76 -7.20 23.33
C PHE A 116 -0.52 -6.85 21.87
N LEU A 117 -1.52 -7.07 21.02
CA LEU A 117 -1.43 -6.83 19.58
C LEU A 117 -2.60 -5.98 19.08
N ILE A 118 -2.29 -4.88 18.41
CA ILE A 118 -3.27 -4.04 17.73
C ILE A 118 -3.02 -4.19 16.24
N LEU A 119 -4.05 -4.60 15.49
CA LEU A 119 -3.98 -4.68 14.04
C LEU A 119 -4.83 -3.56 13.43
N ILE A 120 -4.22 -2.70 12.62
CA ILE A 120 -4.94 -1.75 11.77
C ILE A 120 -4.78 -2.20 10.33
N ILE A 121 -5.88 -2.62 9.70
CA ILE A 121 -5.84 -3.28 8.39
C ILE A 121 -6.89 -2.74 7.43
N SER A 122 -6.52 -2.50 6.18
CA SER A 122 -7.46 -2.23 5.08
C SER A 122 -7.85 -3.48 4.30
N THR A 123 -9.06 -3.57 3.78
CA THR A 123 -9.48 -4.65 2.86
C THR A 123 -9.33 -4.22 1.39
N GLN A 124 -8.93 -5.14 0.51
CA GLN A 124 -8.78 -4.93 -0.93
C GLN A 124 -9.74 -5.80 -1.75
N GLY A 125 -10.15 -5.27 -2.91
CA GLY A 125 -10.92 -5.99 -3.93
C GLY A 125 -12.09 -6.80 -3.36
N GLU A 126 -12.03 -8.12 -3.54
CA GLU A 126 -13.07 -9.08 -3.15
C GLU A 126 -12.88 -9.62 -1.72
N GLY A 127 -12.40 -8.78 -0.80
CA GLY A 127 -12.22 -9.14 0.61
C GLY A 127 -10.80 -9.54 1.00
N GLU A 128 -9.83 -9.43 0.09
CA GLU A 128 -8.44 -9.83 0.32
C GLU A 128 -7.71 -8.86 1.28
N PRO A 129 -6.70 -9.30 2.05
CA PRO A 129 -5.84 -8.40 2.81
C PRO A 129 -4.96 -7.56 1.85
N PRO A 130 -4.34 -6.46 2.34
CA PRO A 130 -3.34 -5.73 1.57
C PRO A 130 -2.16 -6.63 1.26
N GLU A 131 -1.44 -6.35 0.17
CA GLU A 131 -0.32 -7.19 -0.26
C GLU A 131 0.72 -7.37 0.86
N GLU A 132 0.99 -6.29 1.62
CA GLU A 132 1.93 -6.31 2.74
C GLU A 132 1.53 -7.26 3.89
N ALA A 133 0.27 -7.68 3.98
CA ALA A 133 -0.23 -8.60 5.00
C ALA A 133 -0.52 -10.01 4.47
N LEU A 134 -0.28 -10.29 3.19
CA LEU A 134 -0.70 -11.55 2.56
C LEU A 134 -0.05 -12.78 3.22
N SER A 135 1.26 -12.75 3.49
CA SER A 135 1.97 -13.86 4.13
C SER A 135 1.51 -14.07 5.58
N LEU A 136 1.31 -13.00 6.35
CA LEU A 136 0.76 -13.05 7.71
C LEU A 136 -0.66 -13.66 7.68
N HIS A 137 -1.51 -13.21 6.76
CA HIS A 137 -2.87 -13.71 6.60
C HIS A 137 -2.86 -15.20 6.26
N LYS A 138 -2.11 -15.63 5.23
CA LYS A 138 -1.97 -17.05 4.85
C LYS A 138 -1.52 -17.90 6.05
N PHE A 139 -0.52 -17.44 6.81
CA PHE A 139 -0.03 -18.16 7.98
C PHE A 139 -1.12 -18.33 9.06
N ILE A 140 -1.81 -17.24 9.43
CA ILE A 140 -2.84 -17.25 10.48
C ILE A 140 -4.07 -18.08 10.09
N MET A 141 -4.46 -18.07 8.81
CA MET A 141 -5.56 -18.89 8.31
C MET A 141 -5.19 -20.37 8.15
N SER A 142 -3.90 -20.70 8.10
CA SER A 142 -3.45 -22.08 7.92
C SER A 142 -3.63 -22.95 9.17
N LYS A 143 -3.50 -24.27 8.98
CA LYS A 143 -3.41 -25.24 10.09
C LYS A 143 -2.10 -25.14 10.88
N ARG A 144 -1.08 -24.45 10.35
CA ARG A 144 0.23 -24.24 11.01
C ARG A 144 0.18 -23.13 12.07
N ALA A 145 -0.90 -22.36 12.15
CA ALA A 145 -1.04 -21.27 13.13
C ALA A 145 -1.03 -21.80 14.58
N PRO A 146 -0.23 -21.21 15.49
CA PRO A 146 -0.19 -21.64 16.89
C PRO A 146 -1.44 -21.19 17.66
N LYS A 147 -1.71 -21.83 18.81
CA LYS A 147 -2.67 -21.30 19.78
C LYS A 147 -2.16 -19.98 20.36
N LEU A 148 -3.07 -19.03 20.58
CA LEU A 148 -2.81 -17.65 21.00
C LEU A 148 -3.47 -17.33 22.35
N ASN A 149 -3.51 -18.30 23.27
CA ASN A 149 -4.23 -18.19 24.55
C ASN A 149 -3.79 -17.00 25.43
N ASP A 150 -2.53 -16.57 25.26
CA ASP A 150 -1.92 -15.49 26.03
C ASP A 150 -2.05 -14.12 25.36
N LEU A 151 -2.58 -14.07 24.14
CA LEU A 151 -2.66 -12.85 23.35
C LEU A 151 -3.94 -12.08 23.68
N GLN A 152 -3.80 -10.80 23.98
CA GLN A 152 -4.89 -9.82 23.94
C GLN A 152 -4.80 -8.97 22.69
N TYR A 153 -5.91 -8.75 21.99
CA TYR A 153 -5.88 -8.03 20.72
C TYR A 153 -7.06 -7.10 20.48
N SER A 154 -6.88 -6.13 19.58
CA SER A 154 -7.96 -5.37 18.96
C SER A 154 -7.66 -5.14 17.48
N VAL A 155 -8.72 -5.04 16.67
CA VAL A 155 -8.62 -4.84 15.22
C VAL A 155 -9.38 -3.58 14.83
N PHE A 156 -8.71 -2.66 14.13
CA PHE A 156 -9.35 -1.56 13.43
C PHE A 156 -9.34 -1.86 11.93
N ALA A 157 -10.50 -2.22 11.38
CA ALA A 157 -10.65 -2.62 10.00
C ALA A 157 -11.12 -1.42 9.16
N LEU A 158 -10.42 -1.12 8.08
CA LEU A 158 -10.78 -0.11 7.10
C LEU A 158 -11.39 -0.79 5.86
N GLY A 159 -12.56 -0.32 5.44
CA GLY A 159 -13.24 -0.81 4.25
C GLY A 159 -14.11 0.25 3.61
N ASP A 160 -14.91 -0.18 2.65
CA ASP A 160 -15.91 0.62 1.96
C ASP A 160 -17.22 -0.16 1.90
N SER A 161 -18.28 0.37 2.52
CA SER A 161 -19.56 -0.34 2.66
C SER A 161 -20.30 -0.53 1.32
N SER A 162 -19.81 0.06 0.24
CA SER A 162 -20.34 -0.20 -1.11
C SER A 162 -19.87 -1.52 -1.71
N TYR A 163 -18.86 -2.16 -1.12
CA TYR A 163 -18.38 -3.49 -1.50
C TYR A 163 -19.02 -4.57 -0.62
N ASP A 164 -19.32 -5.73 -1.19
CA ASP A 164 -19.96 -6.83 -0.47
C ASP A 164 -19.09 -7.34 0.69
N GLN A 165 -17.78 -7.41 0.47
CA GLN A 165 -16.80 -7.88 1.44
C GLN A 165 -16.27 -6.73 2.34
N PHE A 166 -17.18 -5.87 2.82
CA PHE A 166 -16.86 -4.73 3.68
C PHE A 166 -16.04 -5.17 4.90
N CYS A 167 -14.83 -4.60 5.07
CA CYS A 167 -13.90 -4.91 6.17
C CYS A 167 -13.52 -6.41 6.30
N GLN A 168 -13.65 -7.21 5.23
CA GLN A 168 -13.50 -8.67 5.32
C GLN A 168 -12.15 -9.14 5.87
N ALA A 169 -11.02 -8.61 5.40
CA ALA A 169 -9.70 -8.96 5.94
C ALA A 169 -9.61 -8.75 7.47
N GLY A 170 -10.13 -7.64 7.98
CA GLY A 170 -10.17 -7.38 9.43
C GLY A 170 -11.11 -8.33 10.18
N LYS A 171 -12.25 -8.69 9.56
CA LYS A 171 -13.18 -9.70 10.10
C LYS A 171 -12.53 -11.07 10.17
N ASP A 172 -11.78 -11.45 9.16
CA ASP A 172 -11.08 -12.73 9.10
C ASP A 172 -10.03 -12.83 10.20
N PHE A 173 -9.18 -11.80 10.37
CA PHE A 173 -8.20 -11.76 11.47
C PHE A 173 -8.86 -11.81 12.85
N ASP A 174 -9.91 -11.01 13.10
CA ASP A 174 -10.62 -11.03 14.39
C ASP A 174 -11.23 -12.39 14.68
N LYS A 175 -11.93 -12.99 13.70
CA LYS A 175 -12.48 -14.34 13.82
C LYS A 175 -11.39 -15.35 14.13
N ARG A 176 -10.29 -15.31 13.36
CA ARG A 176 -9.23 -16.31 13.46
C ARG A 176 -8.42 -16.18 14.74
N PHE A 177 -8.12 -14.96 15.20
CA PHE A 177 -7.48 -14.75 16.50
C PHE A 177 -8.33 -15.30 17.64
N HIS A 178 -9.65 -15.09 17.59
CA HIS A 178 -10.56 -15.67 18.58
C HIS A 178 -10.56 -17.20 18.56
N GLU A 179 -10.68 -17.83 17.38
CA GLU A 179 -10.61 -19.29 17.23
C GLU A 179 -9.30 -19.90 17.74
N LEU A 180 -8.20 -19.17 17.62
CA LEU A 180 -6.89 -19.59 18.13
C LEU A 180 -6.73 -19.37 19.65
N GLY A 181 -7.71 -18.79 20.34
CA GLY A 181 -7.74 -18.62 21.79
C GLY A 181 -7.37 -17.23 22.30
N ALA A 182 -7.11 -16.27 21.41
CA ALA A 182 -6.79 -14.90 21.81
C ALA A 182 -8.02 -14.17 22.40
N LYS A 183 -7.78 -13.29 23.37
CA LYS A 183 -8.81 -12.51 24.06
C LYS A 183 -8.94 -11.13 23.44
N LYS A 184 -10.18 -10.67 23.23
CA LYS A 184 -10.44 -9.32 22.73
C LYS A 184 -10.19 -8.30 23.83
N LEU A 185 -9.27 -7.37 23.57
CA LEU A 185 -9.05 -6.18 24.40
C LEU A 185 -10.19 -5.18 24.19
N LEU A 186 -10.45 -4.87 22.91
CA LEU A 186 -11.57 -4.04 22.46
C LEU A 186 -12.13 -4.67 21.19
N ASN A 187 -13.45 -4.66 21.05
CA ASN A 187 -14.13 -5.22 19.87
C ASN A 187 -13.59 -4.60 18.58
N ARG A 188 -13.56 -5.41 17.53
CA ARG A 188 -13.24 -4.94 16.17
C ARG A 188 -14.15 -3.79 15.78
N LEU A 189 -13.58 -2.75 15.20
CA LEU A 189 -14.32 -1.67 14.55
C LEU A 189 -14.20 -1.82 13.03
N ASP A 190 -15.35 -1.84 12.35
CA ASP A 190 -15.45 -1.88 10.88
C ASP A 190 -15.71 -0.46 10.36
N ALA A 191 -14.67 0.25 9.93
CA ALA A 191 -14.71 1.66 9.55
C ALA A 191 -14.90 1.84 8.04
N ASP A 192 -15.78 2.77 7.66
CA ASP A 192 -16.04 3.16 6.26
C ASP A 192 -15.09 4.30 5.82
N ILE A 193 -15.30 4.88 4.62
CA ILE A 193 -14.43 5.90 4.01
C ILE A 193 -14.17 7.12 4.92
N GLU A 194 -15.17 7.55 5.70
CA GLU A 194 -15.04 8.67 6.66
C GLU A 194 -14.67 8.19 8.08
N TYR A 195 -13.65 7.35 8.17
CA TYR A 195 -13.21 6.68 9.40
C TYR A 195 -12.64 7.58 10.52
N GLU A 196 -12.44 8.88 10.29
CA GLU A 196 -11.65 9.76 11.18
C GLU A 196 -12.24 9.88 12.59
N ASN A 197 -13.55 10.12 12.69
CA ASN A 197 -14.23 10.23 13.99
C ASN A 197 -14.28 8.89 14.72
N ASP A 198 -14.54 7.81 14.00
CA ASP A 198 -14.58 6.45 14.54
C ASP A 198 -13.21 6.05 15.10
N TYR A 199 -12.13 6.39 14.37
CA TYR A 199 -10.76 6.18 14.83
C TYR A 199 -10.45 6.95 16.11
N ILE A 200 -10.82 8.24 16.19
CA ILE A 200 -10.59 9.06 17.39
C ILE A 200 -11.34 8.47 18.59
N LYS A 201 -12.58 8.01 18.39
CA LYS A 201 -13.37 7.38 19.46
C LYS A 201 -12.75 6.05 19.91
N TRP A 202 -12.44 5.17 18.95
CA TRP A 202 -11.87 3.85 19.20
C TRP A 202 -10.50 3.93 19.88
N SER A 203 -9.62 4.84 19.45
CA SER A 203 -8.28 5.01 20.05
C SER A 203 -8.37 5.48 21.51
N LYS A 204 -9.33 6.36 21.84
CA LYS A 204 -9.60 6.77 23.23
C LYS A 204 -10.13 5.61 24.08
N GLU A 205 -11.09 4.85 23.58
CA GLU A 205 -11.64 3.69 24.28
C GLU A 205 -10.57 2.60 24.50
N LEU A 206 -9.73 2.37 23.50
CA LEU A 206 -8.62 1.43 23.58
C LEU A 206 -7.61 1.83 24.64
N LEU A 207 -7.21 3.11 24.67
CA LEU A 207 -6.30 3.63 25.71
C LEU A 207 -6.89 3.46 27.11
N LEU A 208 -8.20 3.71 27.30
CA LEU A 208 -8.86 3.51 28.58
C LEU A 208 -8.80 2.05 29.04
N LEU A 209 -8.95 1.08 28.13
CA LEU A 209 -8.89 -0.35 28.44
C LEU A 209 -7.45 -0.81 28.73
N ILE A 210 -6.49 -0.35 27.94
CA ILE A 210 -5.06 -0.57 28.20
C ILE A 210 -4.69 -0.03 29.59
N ASN A 211 -5.12 1.20 29.90
CA ASN A 211 -4.89 1.80 31.21
C ASN A 211 -5.55 1.00 32.32
N LYS A 212 -6.77 0.44 32.16
CA LYS A 212 -7.39 -0.43 33.17
C LYS A 212 -6.59 -1.70 33.44
N LEU A 213 -6.01 -2.30 32.41
CA LEU A 213 -5.14 -3.46 32.57
C LEU A 213 -3.84 -3.09 33.29
N ASN A 214 -3.32 -1.89 33.03
CA ASN A 214 -2.13 -1.37 33.70
C ASN A 214 -2.42 -0.80 35.10
N LEU A 215 -3.63 -0.31 35.40
CA LEU A 215 -4.06 0.20 36.72
C LEU A 215 -4.12 -0.89 37.80
N SER A 216 -3.91 -2.16 37.45
CA SER A 216 -3.63 -3.23 38.42
C SER A 216 -2.19 -3.19 38.95
N LEU A 217 -1.33 -2.32 38.42
CA LEU A 217 0.06 -2.08 38.83
C LEU A 217 0.34 -0.57 38.76
N SER A 218 0.35 0.05 39.95
CA SER A 218 0.41 1.50 40.19
C SER A 218 1.63 2.24 39.60
N PRO A 219 1.53 3.59 39.49
CA PRO A 219 2.10 4.37 38.41
C PRO A 219 3.40 5.11 38.78
N ALA A 220 4.09 5.66 37.77
CA ALA A 220 5.14 6.66 37.98
C ALA A 220 5.04 7.82 36.98
N ILE A 221 5.53 8.97 37.45
CA ILE A 221 5.26 10.36 37.06
C ILE A 221 6.14 10.82 35.88
N PHE A 222 5.61 11.77 35.08
CA PHE A 222 6.22 12.37 33.89
C PHE A 222 7.28 13.45 34.16
N LEU A 223 8.23 13.58 33.23
CA LEU A 223 8.94 14.81 32.87
C LEU A 223 8.76 15.05 31.36
N ASN A 224 8.24 16.23 30.99
CA ASN A 224 8.06 16.65 29.60
C ASN A 224 9.37 17.13 28.98
N LYS A 225 9.57 16.82 27.68
CA LYS A 225 10.54 17.52 26.83
C LYS A 225 9.85 17.88 25.52
N GLU A 226 9.78 19.18 25.24
CA GLU A 226 9.21 19.73 24.02
C GLU A 226 10.10 19.41 22.81
N ALA A 227 9.48 19.05 21.70
CA ALA A 227 10.12 18.84 20.41
C ALA A 227 9.96 20.08 19.54
N SER A 228 11.08 20.65 19.09
CA SER A 228 11.16 21.69 18.08
C SER A 228 10.70 21.17 16.71
N SER A 229 9.70 21.81 16.11
CA SER A 229 9.23 21.50 14.76
C SER A 229 10.01 22.26 13.69
N ASN A 230 10.88 21.57 12.95
CA ASN A 230 11.27 22.02 11.62
C ASN A 230 10.08 21.82 10.68
N GLN A 231 9.52 22.91 10.16
CA GLN A 231 8.45 22.88 9.16
C GLN A 231 9.02 22.40 7.81
N ILE A 232 9.04 21.08 7.62
CA ILE A 232 9.05 20.50 6.27
C ILE A 232 7.58 20.45 5.86
N SER A 233 7.19 21.24 4.86
CA SER A 233 5.85 21.20 4.28
C SER A 233 5.65 19.87 3.53
N ASN A 234 5.30 18.82 4.28
CA ASN A 234 4.93 17.54 3.68
C ASN A 234 3.48 17.64 3.18
N TYR A 235 3.30 17.78 1.87
CA TYR A 235 1.98 17.63 1.25
C TYR A 235 1.42 16.24 1.56
N THR A 236 0.13 16.19 1.89
CA THR A 236 -0.57 14.94 2.23
C THR A 236 -1.90 14.89 1.51
N LYS A 237 -2.59 13.75 1.59
CA LYS A 237 -3.98 13.62 1.12
C LYS A 237 -4.91 14.74 1.62
N TYR A 238 -4.71 15.22 2.85
CA TYR A 238 -5.55 16.24 3.48
C TYR A 238 -5.05 17.68 3.27
N ASN A 239 -3.81 17.83 2.82
CA ASN A 239 -3.21 19.09 2.42
C ASN A 239 -2.45 18.86 1.09
N PRO A 240 -3.18 18.69 -0.03
CA PRO A 240 -2.56 18.36 -1.31
C PRO A 240 -1.79 19.54 -1.88
N ALA A 241 -0.73 19.25 -2.62
CA ALA A 241 -0.03 20.22 -3.43
C ALA A 241 -0.86 20.60 -4.66
N ILE A 242 -0.57 21.76 -5.26
CA ILE A 242 -1.19 22.19 -6.52
C ILE A 242 -0.10 22.19 -7.58
N ALA A 243 -0.16 21.23 -8.49
CA ALA A 243 0.75 21.09 -9.63
C ALA A 243 0.11 21.61 -10.92
N THR A 244 0.91 21.84 -11.94
CA THR A 244 0.45 22.31 -13.26
C THR A 244 0.55 21.19 -14.28
N VAL A 245 -0.44 21.02 -15.15
CA VAL A 245 -0.41 20.02 -16.22
C VAL A 245 0.50 20.52 -17.36
N LEU A 246 1.56 19.77 -17.65
CA LEU A 246 2.49 20.05 -18.75
C LEU A 246 2.07 19.36 -20.05
N SER A 247 1.62 18.10 -19.94
CA SER A 247 1.29 17.27 -21.10
C SER A 247 0.16 16.30 -20.78
N ASN A 248 -0.66 16.01 -21.78
CA ASN A 248 -1.73 15.01 -21.71
C ASN A 248 -1.91 14.34 -23.08
N GLN A 249 -1.09 13.32 -23.34
CA GLN A 249 -0.98 12.69 -24.65
C GLN A 249 -1.62 11.32 -24.67
N LYS A 250 -2.48 11.03 -25.67
CA LYS A 250 -2.90 9.65 -25.97
C LYS A 250 -1.71 8.87 -26.55
N ILE A 251 -1.34 7.78 -25.89
CA ILE A 251 -0.20 6.92 -26.26
C ILE A 251 -0.62 5.57 -26.84
N THR A 252 -1.91 5.35 -27.07
CA THR A 252 -2.42 4.28 -27.94
C THR A 252 -2.68 4.81 -29.34
N GLY A 253 -2.66 3.90 -30.32
CA GLY A 253 -2.97 4.19 -31.71
C GLY A 253 -4.39 4.70 -31.92
N ARG A 254 -4.62 5.26 -33.11
CA ARG A 254 -5.89 5.92 -33.46
C ARG A 254 -7.07 4.96 -33.39
N ASN A 255 -6.86 3.69 -33.75
CA ASN A 255 -7.92 2.67 -33.80
C ASN A 255 -7.97 1.80 -32.55
N SER A 256 -7.11 2.07 -31.55
CA SER A 256 -7.19 1.33 -30.29
C SER A 256 -8.57 1.50 -29.64
N THR A 257 -9.13 0.38 -29.21
CA THR A 257 -10.35 0.37 -28.38
C THR A 257 -10.13 1.02 -27.01
N LYS A 258 -8.87 1.10 -26.55
CA LYS A 258 -8.47 1.72 -25.30
C LYS A 258 -7.98 3.16 -25.54
N ASP A 259 -8.26 3.99 -24.56
CA ASP A 259 -7.65 5.32 -24.48
C ASP A 259 -6.73 5.31 -23.27
N ILE A 260 -5.41 5.36 -23.52
CA ILE A 260 -4.38 5.40 -22.49
C ILE A 260 -3.60 6.70 -22.69
N ARG A 261 -3.52 7.48 -21.62
CA ARG A 261 -2.89 8.80 -21.59
C ARG A 261 -1.56 8.75 -20.84
N HIS A 262 -0.56 9.42 -21.38
CA HIS A 262 0.62 9.87 -20.67
C HIS A 262 0.37 11.29 -20.20
N ILE A 263 0.49 11.53 -18.90
CA ILE A 263 0.27 12.86 -18.31
C ILE A 263 1.51 13.25 -17.54
N GLU A 264 1.96 14.48 -17.73
CA GLU A 264 3.14 15.08 -17.12
C GLU A 264 2.71 16.29 -16.30
N LEU A 265 3.21 16.40 -15.07
CA LEU A 265 2.86 17.46 -14.12
C LEU A 265 4.12 18.16 -13.60
N ASP A 266 4.12 19.48 -13.62
CA ASP A 266 5.18 20.31 -13.04
C ASP A 266 5.07 20.39 -11.53
N ILE A 267 6.20 20.17 -10.85
CA ILE A 267 6.37 20.25 -9.40
C ILE A 267 7.53 21.15 -8.96
N THR A 268 8.07 22.01 -9.85
CA THR A 268 9.28 22.82 -9.63
C THR A 268 9.31 23.59 -8.31
N ASP A 269 8.18 24.13 -7.86
CA ASP A 269 8.08 24.95 -6.64
C ASP A 269 7.46 24.23 -5.43
N LEU A 270 7.21 22.92 -5.55
CA LEU A 270 6.48 22.15 -4.54
C LEU A 270 7.42 21.40 -3.58
N ASN A 271 8.73 21.36 -3.82
CA ASN A 271 9.67 20.59 -2.99
C ASN A 271 9.19 19.13 -2.75
N ILE A 272 8.57 18.53 -3.77
CA ILE A 272 8.05 17.17 -3.73
C ILE A 272 9.17 16.22 -4.14
N ASN A 273 9.40 15.21 -3.30
CA ASN A 273 10.33 14.13 -3.58
C ASN A 273 9.57 12.82 -3.70
N TYR A 274 9.85 12.06 -4.76
CA TYR A 274 9.29 10.73 -4.99
C TYR A 274 10.37 9.81 -5.58
N ILE A 275 10.20 8.51 -5.39
CA ILE A 275 11.10 7.51 -5.94
C ILE A 275 10.33 6.48 -6.76
N PRO A 276 11.00 5.79 -7.73
CA PRO A 276 10.34 4.79 -8.55
C PRO A 276 9.56 3.76 -7.72
N GLY A 277 8.31 3.52 -8.14
CA GLY A 277 7.35 2.65 -7.45
C GLY A 277 6.41 3.37 -6.49
N ASP A 278 6.62 4.66 -6.20
CA ASP A 278 5.61 5.49 -5.53
C ASP A 278 4.36 5.69 -6.40
N ALA A 279 3.26 6.08 -5.74
CA ALA A 279 2.01 6.42 -6.41
C ALA A 279 1.69 7.91 -6.24
N LEU A 280 1.11 8.51 -7.27
CA LEU A 280 0.57 9.85 -7.26
C LEU A 280 -0.92 9.79 -6.94
N GLY A 281 -1.33 10.43 -5.84
CA GLY A 281 -2.73 10.65 -5.52
C GLY A 281 -3.24 11.92 -6.16
N VAL A 282 -4.34 11.81 -6.92
CA VAL A 282 -4.98 12.90 -7.63
C VAL A 282 -6.37 13.14 -7.07
N TRP A 283 -6.62 14.37 -6.61
CA TRP A 283 -7.98 14.85 -6.33
C TRP A 283 -8.61 15.35 -7.62
N TYR A 284 -9.73 14.75 -8.00
CA TYR A 284 -10.45 15.09 -9.22
C TYR A 284 -11.71 15.92 -8.93
N GLU A 285 -12.25 16.54 -9.98
CA GLU A 285 -13.53 17.24 -9.94
C GLU A 285 -14.55 16.51 -10.81
N ASN A 286 -15.82 16.47 -10.39
CA ASN A 286 -16.87 15.92 -11.24
C ASN A 286 -17.17 16.84 -12.44
N ASN A 287 -17.54 16.24 -13.56
CA ASN A 287 -17.93 16.95 -14.78
C ASN A 287 -19.15 17.86 -14.52
N HIS A 288 -19.07 19.11 -14.99
CA HIS A 288 -20.08 20.13 -14.71
C HIS A 288 -21.44 19.80 -15.32
N ASP A 289 -21.46 19.21 -16.51
CA ASP A 289 -22.70 18.84 -17.20
C ASP A 289 -23.37 17.62 -16.55
N LEU A 290 -22.57 16.67 -16.02
CA LEU A 290 -23.10 15.61 -15.16
C LEU A 290 -23.80 16.19 -13.93
N ILE A 291 -23.16 17.16 -13.25
CA ILE A 291 -23.75 17.81 -12.06
C ILE A 291 -25.06 18.52 -12.45
N LYS A 292 -25.07 19.31 -13.53
CA LYS A 292 -26.27 20.00 -14.01
C LYS A 292 -27.40 19.01 -14.28
N LYS A 293 -27.12 17.91 -14.97
CA LYS A 293 -28.11 16.88 -15.31
C LYS A 293 -28.68 16.20 -14.07
N VAL A 294 -27.85 15.89 -13.07
CA VAL A 294 -28.32 15.36 -11.77
C VAL A 294 -29.27 16.34 -11.09
N LEU A 295 -28.89 17.62 -11.00
CA LEU A 295 -29.69 18.65 -10.34
C LEU A 295 -31.03 18.88 -11.06
N GLU A 296 -31.02 18.90 -12.39
CA GLU A 296 -32.21 19.05 -13.22
C GLU A 296 -33.20 17.89 -13.02
N LEU A 297 -32.74 16.65 -13.15
CA LEU A 297 -33.58 15.45 -12.98
C LEU A 297 -34.20 15.33 -11.58
N LEU A 298 -33.54 15.91 -10.57
CA LEU A 298 -34.00 15.92 -9.17
C LEU A 298 -34.71 17.22 -8.79
N SER A 299 -34.86 18.17 -9.71
CA SER A 299 -35.47 19.48 -9.45
C SER A 299 -34.85 20.24 -8.27
N ILE A 300 -33.53 20.20 -8.15
CA ILE A 300 -32.72 20.90 -7.14
C ILE A 300 -32.15 22.18 -7.78
N ASN A 301 -32.26 23.32 -7.10
CA ASN A 301 -31.68 24.54 -7.65
C ASN A 301 -30.17 24.55 -7.43
N LYS A 302 -29.41 25.00 -8.44
CA LYS A 302 -27.95 25.13 -8.35
C LYS A 302 -27.48 26.02 -7.19
N SER A 303 -28.33 26.92 -6.70
CA SER A 303 -28.06 27.84 -5.59
C SER A 303 -28.39 27.25 -4.22
N ASP A 304 -29.00 26.06 -4.15
CA ASP A 304 -29.38 25.45 -2.87
C ASP A 304 -28.16 25.24 -1.97
N VAL A 305 -28.36 25.45 -0.68
CA VAL A 305 -27.31 25.34 0.34
C VAL A 305 -27.53 24.07 1.14
N ILE A 306 -26.45 23.37 1.41
CA ILE A 306 -26.41 22.16 2.23
C ILE A 306 -25.45 22.34 3.40
N TYR A 307 -25.62 21.51 4.43
CA TYR A 307 -24.82 21.55 5.64
C TYR A 307 -23.88 20.35 5.70
N ILE A 308 -22.56 20.60 5.68
CA ILE A 308 -21.51 19.58 5.75
C ILE A 308 -20.51 19.99 6.81
N LYS A 309 -20.26 19.13 7.81
CA LYS A 309 -19.23 19.31 8.85
C LYS A 309 -19.25 20.72 9.45
N SER A 310 -20.44 21.20 9.79
CA SER A 310 -20.69 22.52 10.36
C SER A 310 -20.42 23.72 9.44
N LYS A 311 -20.42 23.51 8.12
CA LYS A 311 -20.29 24.57 7.11
C LYS A 311 -21.44 24.52 6.11
N ASN A 312 -21.91 25.70 5.74
CA ASN A 312 -22.85 25.88 4.65
C ASN A 312 -22.09 25.91 3.33
N ILE A 313 -22.44 25.01 2.41
CA ILE A 313 -21.80 24.89 1.10
C ILE A 313 -22.89 24.89 0.03
N ASN A 314 -22.62 25.54 -1.10
CA ASN A 314 -23.48 25.47 -2.27
C ASN A 314 -23.50 24.04 -2.85
N ILE A 315 -24.68 23.52 -3.20
CA ILE A 315 -24.84 22.14 -3.70
C ILE A 315 -23.99 21.85 -4.93
N PHE A 316 -23.87 22.79 -5.87
CA PHE A 316 -23.07 22.60 -7.07
C PHE A 316 -21.59 22.40 -6.72
N ASN A 317 -21.04 23.26 -5.85
CA ASN A 317 -19.65 23.15 -5.38
C ASN A 317 -19.40 21.88 -4.57
N ALA A 318 -20.40 21.43 -3.80
CA ALA A 318 -20.31 20.20 -3.05
C ALA A 318 -20.30 18.97 -3.95
N LEU A 319 -21.22 18.89 -4.92
CA LEU A 319 -21.24 17.83 -5.92
C LEU A 319 -19.98 17.85 -6.80
N LYS A 320 -19.37 19.01 -7.02
CA LYS A 320 -18.13 19.14 -7.77
C LYS A 320 -16.92 18.50 -7.06
N ASN A 321 -16.79 18.71 -5.75
CA ASN A 321 -15.54 18.44 -5.02
C ASN A 321 -15.63 17.42 -3.88
N HIS A 322 -16.83 17.08 -3.42
CA HIS A 322 -17.01 16.36 -2.15
C HIS A 322 -17.78 15.05 -2.26
N PHE A 323 -18.52 14.82 -3.35
CA PHE A 323 -19.32 13.59 -3.51
C PHE A 323 -19.06 12.88 -4.83
N GLU A 324 -19.04 11.56 -4.79
CA GLU A 324 -18.89 10.69 -5.95
C GLU A 324 -20.21 10.63 -6.75
N LEU A 325 -20.14 10.81 -8.08
CA LEU A 325 -21.31 10.84 -8.96
C LEU A 325 -21.29 9.81 -10.10
N THR A 326 -20.17 9.13 -10.33
CA THR A 326 -19.97 8.27 -11.49
C THR A 326 -20.32 6.81 -11.22
N ASN A 327 -20.30 6.38 -9.96
CA ASN A 327 -20.61 5.01 -9.55
C ASN A 327 -21.97 4.92 -8.88
N ASN A 328 -22.68 3.83 -9.20
CA ASN A 328 -23.87 3.43 -8.45
C ASN A 328 -23.49 2.39 -7.39
N THR A 329 -24.21 2.31 -6.29
CA THR A 329 -23.95 1.33 -5.21
C THR A 329 -25.25 0.81 -4.62
N LYS A 330 -25.19 -0.39 -4.01
CA LYS A 330 -26.35 -0.99 -3.31
C LYS A 330 -26.96 -0.01 -2.30
N ASN A 331 -26.12 0.70 -1.54
CA ASN A 331 -26.55 1.65 -0.53
C ASN A 331 -27.26 2.87 -1.13
N ILE A 332 -26.73 3.42 -2.23
CA ILE A 332 -27.37 4.53 -2.97
C ILE A 332 -28.76 4.10 -3.45
N VAL A 333 -28.88 2.95 -4.10
CA VAL A 333 -30.17 2.44 -4.60
C VAL A 333 -31.17 2.24 -3.45
N LYS A 334 -30.76 1.60 -2.35
CA LYS A 334 -31.60 1.38 -1.15
C LYS A 334 -32.12 2.70 -0.57
N LYS A 335 -31.22 3.68 -0.37
CA LYS A 335 -31.61 4.98 0.19
C LYS A 335 -32.50 5.77 -0.78
N TYR A 336 -32.17 5.80 -2.07
CA TYR A 336 -32.97 6.50 -3.08
C TYR A 336 -34.37 5.88 -3.22
N ALA A 337 -34.49 4.55 -3.22
CA ALA A 337 -35.77 3.84 -3.24
C ALA A 337 -36.67 4.21 -2.06
N ASN A 338 -36.07 4.39 -0.87
CA ASN A 338 -36.77 4.77 0.34
C ASN A 338 -37.25 6.22 0.32
N ILE A 339 -36.38 7.16 -0.06
CA ILE A 339 -36.70 8.60 -0.16
C ILE A 339 -37.78 8.83 -1.21
N THR A 340 -37.61 8.26 -2.41
CA THR A 340 -38.54 8.48 -3.53
C THR A 340 -39.82 7.64 -3.45
N LYS A 341 -39.84 6.62 -2.59
CA LYS A 341 -40.89 5.59 -2.52
C LYS A 341 -41.14 4.89 -3.86
N ASN A 342 -40.12 4.78 -4.72
CA ASN A 342 -40.22 4.18 -6.04
C ASN A 342 -40.52 2.67 -5.93
N LYS A 343 -41.64 2.21 -6.52
CA LYS A 343 -42.10 0.81 -6.43
C LYS A 343 -41.16 -0.18 -7.12
N PHE A 344 -40.59 0.20 -8.27
CA PHE A 344 -39.67 -0.66 -9.02
C PHE A 344 -38.37 -0.88 -8.23
N LEU A 345 -37.73 0.19 -7.77
CA LEU A 345 -36.51 0.09 -6.96
C LEU A 345 -36.77 -0.63 -5.64
N LYS A 346 -37.94 -0.42 -5.01
CA LYS A 346 -38.34 -1.18 -3.82
C LYS A 346 -38.47 -2.68 -4.07
N LYS A 347 -38.81 -3.11 -5.29
CA LYS A 347 -38.80 -4.53 -5.66
C LYS A 347 -37.36 -5.02 -5.83
N ILE A 348 -36.54 -4.26 -6.57
CA ILE A 348 -35.13 -4.60 -6.82
C ILE A 348 -34.34 -4.79 -5.53
N ILE A 349 -34.55 -3.94 -4.51
CA ILE A 349 -33.78 -4.03 -3.24
C ILE A 349 -34.17 -5.22 -2.35
N LEU A 350 -35.24 -5.96 -2.68
CA LEU A 350 -35.65 -7.15 -1.93
C LEU A 350 -34.84 -8.40 -2.31
N ASP A 351 -34.25 -8.41 -3.51
CA ASP A 351 -33.38 -9.48 -3.98
C ASP A 351 -31.96 -8.93 -4.19
N ASP A 352 -31.00 -9.40 -3.38
CA ASP A 352 -29.64 -8.91 -3.43
C ASP A 352 -28.94 -9.20 -4.77
N LYS A 353 -29.30 -10.30 -5.45
CA LYS A 353 -28.75 -10.63 -6.78
C LYS A 353 -29.30 -9.71 -7.86
N GLU A 354 -30.60 -9.40 -7.83
CA GLU A 354 -31.18 -8.41 -8.75
C GLU A 354 -30.58 -7.03 -8.51
N LEU A 355 -30.42 -6.63 -7.24
CA LEU A 355 -29.80 -5.37 -6.87
C LEU A 355 -28.34 -5.29 -7.36
N ASP A 356 -27.56 -6.36 -7.19
CA ASP A 356 -26.20 -6.46 -7.71
C ASP A 356 -26.14 -6.25 -9.22
N ASN A 357 -27.00 -6.95 -9.95
CA ASN A 357 -27.06 -6.85 -11.39
C ASN A 357 -27.51 -5.44 -11.83
N TYR A 358 -28.46 -4.85 -11.11
CA TYR A 358 -28.93 -3.49 -11.37
C TYR A 358 -27.81 -2.46 -11.17
N VAL A 359 -27.10 -2.51 -10.03
CA VAL A 359 -25.99 -1.59 -9.72
C VAL A 359 -24.86 -1.72 -10.76
N LYS A 360 -24.50 -2.95 -11.14
CA LYS A 360 -23.46 -3.20 -12.15
C LYS A 360 -23.82 -2.60 -13.50
N ASN A 361 -25.08 -2.66 -13.91
CA ASN A 361 -25.50 -2.26 -15.26
C ASN A 361 -26.08 -0.84 -15.36
N THR A 362 -26.45 -0.22 -14.25
CA THR A 362 -27.14 1.08 -14.22
C THR A 362 -26.31 2.12 -13.47
N PRO A 363 -25.60 3.03 -14.17
CA PRO A 363 -24.91 4.15 -13.53
C PRO A 363 -25.89 5.03 -12.73
N LEU A 364 -25.38 5.76 -11.74
CA LEU A 364 -26.18 6.59 -10.85
C LEU A 364 -27.11 7.54 -11.63
N ILE A 365 -26.55 8.24 -12.61
CA ILE A 365 -27.30 9.18 -13.44
C ILE A 365 -28.43 8.50 -14.23
N ASN A 366 -28.22 7.27 -14.71
CA ASN A 366 -29.27 6.52 -15.42
C ASN A 366 -30.39 6.12 -14.47
N MET A 367 -30.06 5.65 -13.25
CA MET A 367 -31.09 5.35 -12.25
C MET A 367 -31.94 6.60 -11.93
N ILE A 368 -31.30 7.75 -11.77
CA ILE A 368 -32.01 9.03 -11.52
C ILE A 368 -32.85 9.41 -12.73
N ASN A 369 -32.33 9.23 -13.95
CA ASN A 369 -33.04 9.52 -15.20
C ASN A 369 -34.26 8.61 -15.44
N ASP A 370 -34.15 7.32 -15.12
CA ASP A 370 -35.23 6.35 -15.29
C ASP A 370 -36.31 6.52 -14.20
N HIS A 371 -35.93 7.08 -13.05
CA HIS A 371 -36.80 7.28 -11.90
C HIS A 371 -36.65 8.69 -11.30
N PRO A 372 -36.94 9.76 -12.06
CA PRO A 372 -36.74 11.13 -11.62
C PRO A 372 -37.76 11.48 -10.53
N LYS A 373 -37.29 12.12 -9.46
CA LYS A 373 -38.14 12.54 -8.35
C LYS A 373 -37.53 13.76 -7.67
N LYS A 374 -38.38 14.76 -7.39
CA LYS A 374 -37.99 15.90 -6.57
C LYS A 374 -37.57 15.43 -5.17
N ILE A 375 -36.33 15.75 -4.81
CA ILE A 375 -35.77 15.58 -3.46
C ILE A 375 -35.04 16.87 -3.06
N SER A 376 -34.77 17.05 -1.78
CA SER A 376 -33.95 18.16 -1.30
C SER A 376 -32.45 17.94 -1.58
N ALA A 377 -31.69 19.03 -1.65
CA ALA A 377 -30.22 18.97 -1.79
C ALA A 377 -29.55 18.17 -0.66
N GLN A 378 -30.07 18.28 0.57
CA GLN A 378 -29.57 17.54 1.72
C GLN A 378 -29.87 16.03 1.61
N GLU A 379 -31.05 15.65 1.14
CA GLU A 379 -31.38 14.24 0.88
C GLU A 379 -30.45 13.63 -0.18
N LEU A 380 -30.13 14.38 -1.25
CA LEU A 380 -29.19 13.92 -2.26
C LEU A 380 -27.80 13.64 -1.65
N ILE A 381 -27.20 14.59 -0.93
CA ILE A 381 -25.86 14.35 -0.41
C ILE A 381 -25.81 13.26 0.68
N ASN A 382 -26.90 13.02 1.41
CA ASN A 382 -26.98 11.96 2.41
C ASN A 382 -26.99 10.55 1.81
N ILE A 383 -27.31 10.41 0.52
CA ILE A 383 -27.24 9.12 -0.18
C ILE A 383 -25.92 8.91 -0.90
N LEU A 384 -25.25 9.97 -1.32
CA LEU A 384 -24.00 9.90 -2.07
C LEU A 384 -22.82 9.50 -1.17
N ARG A 385 -21.80 8.95 -1.82
CA ARG A 385 -20.52 8.65 -1.17
C ARG A 385 -19.60 9.87 -1.22
N PRO A 386 -18.71 10.06 -0.23
CA PRO A 386 -17.66 11.05 -0.31
C PRO A 386 -16.75 10.80 -1.52
N LEU A 387 -16.27 11.89 -2.12
CA LEU A 387 -15.25 11.83 -3.16
C LEU A 387 -13.92 11.38 -2.55
N THR A 388 -13.20 10.52 -3.25
CA THR A 388 -11.87 10.04 -2.83
C THR A 388 -10.85 10.31 -3.93
N PRO A 389 -9.58 10.59 -3.59
CA PRO A 389 -8.56 10.77 -4.60
C PRO A 389 -8.26 9.43 -5.27
N ARG A 390 -7.77 9.47 -6.51
CA ARG A 390 -7.34 8.27 -7.23
C ARG A 390 -5.81 8.19 -7.25
N LEU A 391 -5.30 7.01 -6.91
CA LEU A 391 -3.86 6.73 -6.97
C LEU A 391 -3.48 6.19 -8.35
N TYR A 392 -2.33 6.63 -8.85
CA TYR A 392 -1.70 6.18 -10.09
C TYR A 392 -0.24 5.85 -9.83
N SER A 393 0.23 4.67 -10.27
CA SER A 393 1.66 4.34 -10.20
C SER A 393 2.46 5.35 -11.03
N ILE A 394 3.48 5.96 -10.43
CA ILE A 394 4.29 6.98 -11.08
C ILE A 394 5.14 6.34 -12.19
N SER A 395 5.03 6.86 -13.41
CA SER A 395 5.71 6.37 -14.60
C SER A 395 6.94 7.18 -15.01
N SER A 396 7.54 7.90 -14.07
CA SER A 396 8.82 8.60 -14.24
C SER A 396 9.77 8.29 -13.08
N SER A 397 11.08 8.33 -13.32
CA SER A 397 12.08 8.49 -12.27
C SER A 397 12.37 9.97 -12.10
N GLN A 398 12.36 10.45 -10.85
CA GLN A 398 12.72 11.83 -10.56
C GLN A 398 14.18 12.14 -10.92
N ALA A 399 15.06 11.14 -10.96
CA ALA A 399 16.44 11.34 -11.38
C ALA A 399 16.57 11.64 -12.89
N GLU A 400 15.58 11.23 -13.69
CA GLU A 400 15.51 11.54 -15.12
C GLU A 400 14.79 12.87 -15.37
N THR A 401 13.68 13.10 -14.66
CA THR A 401 12.73 14.19 -14.98
C THR A 401 12.81 15.40 -14.05
N ASN A 402 13.60 15.31 -12.97
CA ASN A 402 13.81 16.33 -11.93
C ASN A 402 12.51 16.85 -11.30
N ASN A 403 11.87 17.82 -11.95
CA ASN A 403 10.72 18.56 -11.45
C ASN A 403 9.42 18.20 -12.18
N GLU A 404 9.37 17.07 -12.87
CA GLU A 404 8.16 16.57 -13.53
C GLU A 404 7.74 15.22 -12.96
N ILE A 405 6.45 15.04 -12.69
CA ILE A 405 5.86 13.75 -12.32
C ILE A 405 4.99 13.25 -13.46
N HIS A 406 5.27 12.03 -13.92
CA HIS A 406 4.54 11.40 -15.01
C HIS A 406 3.64 10.28 -14.48
N ILE A 407 2.43 10.18 -15.03
CA ILE A 407 1.51 9.06 -14.78
C ILE A 407 0.98 8.47 -16.09
N THR A 408 0.62 7.19 -16.06
CA THR A 408 -0.01 6.50 -17.20
C THR A 408 -1.44 6.10 -16.85
N VAL A 409 -2.42 6.67 -17.55
CA VAL A 409 -3.83 6.62 -17.17
C VAL A 409 -4.66 5.92 -18.24
N SER A 410 -5.36 4.84 -17.88
CA SER A 410 -6.38 4.26 -18.76
C SER A 410 -7.70 4.99 -18.53
N VAL A 411 -8.25 5.60 -19.57
CA VAL A 411 -9.56 6.25 -19.50
C VAL A 411 -10.64 5.19 -19.36
N VAL A 412 -11.35 5.22 -18.23
CA VAL A 412 -12.48 4.33 -17.99
C VAL A 412 -13.68 4.91 -18.71
N LYS A 413 -14.23 4.14 -19.66
CA LYS A 413 -15.41 4.49 -20.44
C LYS A 413 -16.39 3.33 -20.51
N ARG A 414 -17.69 3.63 -20.47
CA ARG A 414 -18.78 2.66 -20.64
C ARG A 414 -19.91 3.30 -21.43
N ILE A 415 -20.49 2.56 -22.37
CA ILE A 415 -21.71 2.99 -23.06
C ILE A 415 -22.89 2.28 -22.40
N VAL A 416 -23.85 3.05 -21.89
CA VAL A 416 -25.09 2.54 -21.29
C VAL A 416 -26.26 3.27 -21.92
N SER A 417 -27.22 2.53 -22.47
CA SER A 417 -28.39 3.11 -23.14
C SER A 417 -28.02 4.17 -24.19
N GLY A 418 -26.95 3.93 -24.96
CA GLY A 418 -26.43 4.84 -25.98
C GLY A 418 -25.68 6.06 -25.46
N GLN A 419 -25.56 6.27 -24.15
CA GLN A 419 -24.82 7.38 -23.55
C GLN A 419 -23.43 6.94 -23.09
N LEU A 420 -22.44 7.81 -23.31
CA LEU A 420 -21.07 7.61 -22.85
C LEU A 420 -20.94 8.02 -21.37
N HIS A 421 -20.42 7.13 -20.55
CA HIS A 421 -20.09 7.35 -19.15
C HIS A 421 -18.60 7.21 -18.95
N LEU A 422 -17.99 8.19 -18.29
CA LEU A 422 -16.57 8.18 -17.95
C LEU A 422 -16.39 7.92 -16.45
N GLY A 423 -15.29 7.28 -16.08
CA GLY A 423 -14.89 7.20 -14.67
C GLY A 423 -14.52 8.58 -14.14
N GLY A 424 -14.84 8.88 -12.87
CA GLY A 424 -14.64 10.22 -12.30
C GLY A 424 -13.23 10.77 -12.49
N ALA A 425 -12.22 10.12 -11.92
CA ALA A 425 -10.83 10.59 -12.00
C ALA A 425 -10.26 10.52 -13.43
N SER A 426 -10.44 9.39 -14.12
CA SER A 426 -9.85 9.23 -15.46
C SER A 426 -10.51 10.13 -16.51
N GLY A 427 -11.82 10.40 -16.37
CA GLY A 427 -12.56 11.33 -17.23
C GLY A 427 -12.22 12.78 -16.93
N TYR A 428 -11.99 13.14 -15.66
CA TYR A 428 -11.43 14.44 -15.29
C TYR A 428 -10.06 14.65 -15.94
N LEU A 429 -9.16 13.67 -15.81
CA LEU A 429 -7.83 13.73 -16.38
C LEU A 429 -7.83 13.73 -17.92
N SER A 430 -8.81 13.13 -18.60
CA SER A 430 -8.81 13.03 -20.06
C SER A 430 -9.62 14.10 -20.79
N GLU A 431 -10.71 14.59 -20.20
CA GLU A 431 -11.66 15.49 -20.87
C GLU A 431 -11.76 16.88 -20.23
N LEU A 432 -11.35 17.05 -18.97
CA LEU A 432 -11.55 18.31 -18.23
C LEU A 432 -10.25 19.09 -18.00
N LEU A 433 -9.10 18.41 -18.00
CA LEU A 433 -7.80 19.04 -17.84
C LEU A 433 -7.13 19.34 -19.17
N ASN A 434 -6.75 20.59 -19.35
CA ASN A 434 -5.92 21.09 -20.43
C ASN A 434 -4.48 21.30 -19.93
N ILE A 435 -3.59 21.56 -20.88
CA ILE A 435 -2.25 22.07 -20.57
C ILE A 435 -2.40 23.39 -19.80
N ASP A 436 -1.51 23.63 -18.84
CA ASP A 436 -1.48 24.78 -17.92
C ASP A 436 -2.58 24.79 -16.83
N ASP A 437 -3.51 23.84 -16.83
CA ASP A 437 -4.48 23.71 -15.75
C ASP A 437 -3.82 23.24 -14.44
N SER A 438 -4.37 23.68 -13.31
CA SER A 438 -3.92 23.28 -11.98
C SER A 438 -4.62 22.01 -11.49
N ILE A 439 -3.85 21.12 -10.84
CA ILE A 439 -4.33 19.85 -10.31
C ILE A 439 -3.85 19.61 -8.88
N LYS A 440 -4.73 19.09 -8.02
CA LYS A 440 -4.41 18.77 -6.63
C LYS A 440 -3.80 17.37 -6.51
N ILE A 441 -2.56 17.30 -6.01
CA ILE A 441 -1.79 16.06 -5.94
C ILE A 441 -1.17 15.80 -4.55
N PHE A 442 -0.81 14.55 -4.28
CA PHE A 442 0.06 14.16 -3.18
C PHE A 442 0.81 12.86 -3.52
N ILE A 443 1.95 12.62 -2.87
CA ILE A 443 2.69 11.36 -3.03
C ILE A 443 2.25 10.36 -1.97
N GLU A 444 1.89 9.17 -2.42
CA GLU A 444 1.67 8.00 -1.57
C GLU A 444 2.89 7.08 -1.68
N LYS A 445 3.63 6.95 -0.58
CA LYS A 445 4.88 6.17 -0.55
C LYS A 445 4.59 4.67 -0.55
N ASN A 446 5.24 3.93 -1.44
CA ASN A 446 5.13 2.47 -1.51
C ASN A 446 6.46 1.75 -1.22
N ASN A 447 6.78 1.57 0.06
CA ASN A 447 8.04 0.91 0.46
C ASN A 447 8.12 -0.59 0.08
N ASN A 448 7.02 -1.18 -0.40
CA ASN A 448 6.93 -2.58 -0.78
C ASN A 448 7.00 -2.80 -2.31
N PHE A 449 7.23 -1.72 -3.07
CA PHE A 449 7.42 -1.77 -4.51
C PHE A 449 8.62 -0.90 -4.92
N ARG A 450 9.83 -1.48 -4.85
CA ARG A 450 11.12 -0.79 -5.01
C ARG A 450 12.13 -1.62 -5.80
N LEU A 451 12.96 -0.91 -6.54
CA LEU A 451 14.18 -1.48 -7.11
C LEU A 451 15.09 -2.07 -6.01
N PRO A 452 15.93 -3.07 -6.35
CA PRO A 452 16.91 -3.61 -5.41
C PRO A 452 17.94 -2.53 -5.04
N SER A 453 18.37 -2.52 -3.78
CA SER A 453 19.46 -1.62 -3.35
C SER A 453 20.80 -1.96 -4.02
N ASN A 454 21.03 -3.25 -4.34
CA ASN A 454 22.14 -3.67 -5.17
C ASN A 454 21.75 -3.62 -6.66
N THR A 455 22.31 -2.65 -7.39
CA THR A 455 22.05 -2.38 -8.80
C THR A 455 22.47 -3.49 -9.76
N ASP A 456 23.25 -4.46 -9.30
CA ASP A 456 23.70 -5.62 -10.09
C ASP A 456 22.68 -6.76 -10.09
N LYS A 457 21.70 -6.72 -9.18
CA LYS A 457 20.68 -7.76 -9.12
C LYS A 457 19.77 -7.71 -10.36
N PRO A 458 19.45 -8.87 -10.96
CA PRO A 458 18.55 -8.92 -12.11
C PRO A 458 17.10 -8.63 -11.68
N ILE A 459 16.32 -8.03 -12.57
CA ILE A 459 14.89 -7.79 -12.33
C ILE A 459 14.02 -8.32 -13.48
N ILE A 460 12.89 -8.92 -13.10
CA ILE A 460 11.82 -9.37 -13.99
C ILE A 460 10.59 -8.52 -13.68
N MET A 461 10.12 -7.78 -14.68
CA MET A 461 9.02 -6.84 -14.56
C MET A 461 7.84 -7.34 -15.39
N ILE A 462 6.73 -7.69 -14.76
CA ILE A 462 5.55 -8.29 -15.42
C ILE A 462 4.40 -7.30 -15.34
N GLY A 463 3.94 -6.81 -16.48
CA GLY A 463 2.91 -5.79 -16.56
C GLY A 463 1.94 -6.00 -17.73
N SER A 464 0.70 -5.56 -17.55
CA SER A 464 -0.26 -5.51 -18.65
C SER A 464 -1.00 -4.18 -18.67
N GLY A 465 -1.21 -3.63 -19.88
CA GLY A 465 -1.80 -2.30 -20.07
C GLY A 465 -1.06 -1.22 -19.26
N THR A 466 -1.78 -0.50 -18.40
CA THR A 466 -1.17 0.55 -17.56
C THR A 466 -0.22 0.03 -16.48
N GLY A 467 -0.18 -1.29 -16.24
CA GLY A 467 0.81 -1.90 -15.34
C GLY A 467 2.27 -1.76 -15.83
N ILE A 468 2.50 -1.20 -17.02
CA ILE A 468 3.83 -0.81 -17.49
C ILE A 468 4.36 0.46 -16.82
N ALA A 469 3.48 1.26 -16.20
CA ALA A 469 3.79 2.57 -15.62
C ALA A 469 5.02 2.54 -14.69
N PRO A 470 5.04 1.77 -13.60
CA PRO A 470 6.20 1.79 -12.69
C PRO A 470 7.46 1.17 -13.32
N TYR A 471 7.34 0.36 -14.38
CA TYR A 471 8.52 -0.19 -15.05
C TYR A 471 9.22 0.82 -15.94
N ARG A 472 8.49 1.81 -16.45
CA ARG A 472 9.09 2.98 -17.10
C ARG A 472 9.96 3.74 -16.10
N SER A 473 9.45 4.03 -14.90
CA SER A 473 10.23 4.70 -13.86
C SER A 473 11.41 3.86 -13.37
N PHE A 474 11.25 2.54 -13.26
CA PHE A 474 12.35 1.64 -12.90
C PHE A 474 13.49 1.67 -13.91
N ILE A 475 13.19 1.58 -15.21
CA ILE A 475 14.22 1.55 -16.24
C ILE A 475 14.89 2.92 -16.39
N GLN A 476 14.16 4.03 -16.28
CA GLN A 476 14.76 5.37 -16.22
C GLN A 476 15.74 5.50 -15.05
N GLN A 477 15.35 5.04 -13.86
CA GLN A 477 16.23 5.06 -12.69
C GLN A 477 17.49 4.20 -12.92
N ARG A 478 17.33 2.99 -13.46
CA ARG A 478 18.47 2.10 -13.73
C ARG A 478 19.41 2.63 -14.79
N ASP A 479 18.91 3.39 -15.78
CA ASP A 479 19.72 4.09 -16.76
C ASP A 479 20.56 5.17 -16.08
N ASN A 480 19.92 6.04 -15.28
CA ASN A 480 20.59 7.09 -14.52
C ASN A 480 21.66 6.52 -13.55
N ASP A 481 21.32 5.45 -12.84
CA ASP A 481 22.22 4.78 -11.89
C ASP A 481 23.31 3.96 -12.58
N LYS A 482 23.26 3.81 -13.92
CA LYS A 482 24.15 2.96 -14.73
C LYS A 482 24.22 1.53 -14.20
N SER A 483 23.06 0.99 -13.82
CA SER A 483 22.93 -0.33 -13.24
C SER A 483 23.44 -1.42 -14.19
N ALA A 484 24.28 -2.34 -13.68
CA ALA A 484 24.80 -3.46 -14.47
C ALA A 484 23.88 -4.70 -14.49
N GLY A 485 22.94 -4.79 -13.54
CA GLY A 485 22.05 -5.94 -13.43
C GLY A 485 21.08 -6.05 -14.61
N LYS A 486 20.76 -7.29 -14.98
CA LYS A 486 19.89 -7.57 -16.14
C LYS A 486 18.46 -7.10 -15.92
N ASN A 487 17.79 -6.72 -17.00
CA ASN A 487 16.41 -6.24 -16.99
C ASN A 487 15.57 -7.04 -17.98
N TRP A 488 14.46 -7.60 -17.53
CA TRP A 488 13.50 -8.29 -18.39
C TRP A 488 12.09 -7.77 -18.16
N ILE A 489 11.44 -7.29 -19.22
CA ILE A 489 10.02 -6.91 -19.20
C ILE A 489 9.16 -7.98 -19.87
N PHE A 490 8.08 -8.39 -19.20
CA PHE A 490 6.92 -9.04 -19.80
C PHE A 490 5.80 -8.01 -19.91
N PHE A 491 5.39 -7.69 -21.13
CA PHE A 491 4.34 -6.71 -21.39
C PHE A 491 3.19 -7.32 -22.20
N GLY A 492 1.96 -7.12 -21.72
CA GLY A 492 0.75 -7.57 -22.42
C GLY A 492 -0.25 -6.46 -22.73
N ASN A 493 -0.76 -6.41 -23.97
CA ASN A 493 -1.87 -5.54 -24.36
C ASN A 493 -2.67 -6.15 -25.56
N PRO A 494 -3.76 -5.53 -26.07
CA PRO A 494 -4.53 -6.13 -27.14
C PRO A 494 -3.76 -6.38 -28.43
N THR A 495 -3.16 -5.36 -29.04
CA THR A 495 -2.47 -5.49 -30.33
C THR A 495 -1.11 -4.81 -30.37
N PHE A 496 -0.21 -5.30 -31.21
CA PHE A 496 1.11 -4.70 -31.40
C PHE A 496 1.03 -3.28 -31.98
N THR A 497 0.16 -3.04 -32.97
CA THR A 497 0.15 -1.79 -33.75
C THR A 497 -0.57 -0.63 -33.05
N GLU A 498 -1.57 -0.92 -32.21
CA GLU A 498 -2.41 0.09 -31.59
C GLU A 498 -2.15 0.25 -30.09
N ASP A 499 -1.56 -0.75 -29.45
CA ASP A 499 -1.53 -0.83 -27.98
C ASP A 499 -0.10 -1.02 -27.41
N PHE A 500 0.96 -0.84 -28.21
CA PHE A 500 2.33 -0.91 -27.71
C PHE A 500 2.78 0.41 -27.05
N LEU A 501 2.51 0.52 -25.75
CA LEU A 501 2.83 1.70 -24.94
C LEU A 501 4.35 1.94 -24.84
N TYR A 502 4.76 3.19 -25.06
CA TYR A 502 6.16 3.65 -24.97
C TYR A 502 7.15 2.86 -25.85
N GLN A 503 6.68 2.35 -27.01
CA GLN A 503 7.45 1.49 -27.91
C GLN A 503 8.86 2.02 -28.22
N ILE A 504 8.98 3.31 -28.55
CA ILE A 504 10.26 3.93 -28.95
C ILE A 504 11.26 3.91 -27.78
N GLU A 505 10.79 4.19 -26.56
CA GLU A 505 11.63 4.15 -25.36
C GLU A 505 12.15 2.73 -25.11
N TRP A 506 11.30 1.71 -25.20
CA TRP A 506 11.72 0.32 -25.01
C TRP A 506 12.72 -0.15 -26.07
N GLN A 507 12.53 0.26 -27.32
CA GLN A 507 13.48 -0.05 -28.39
C GLN A 507 14.84 0.61 -28.15
N LYS A 508 14.86 1.85 -27.64
CA LYS A 508 16.09 2.53 -27.22
C LYS A 508 16.81 1.74 -26.13
N TYR A 509 16.08 1.30 -25.09
CA TYR A 509 16.66 0.52 -23.99
C TYR A 509 17.10 -0.90 -24.39
N LEU A 510 16.47 -1.53 -25.38
CA LEU A 510 16.96 -2.80 -25.94
C LEU A 510 18.27 -2.57 -26.72
N LYS A 511 18.32 -1.50 -27.54
CA LYS A 511 19.50 -1.17 -28.34
C LYS A 511 20.72 -0.81 -27.50
N ASN A 512 20.53 -0.07 -26.41
CA ASN A 512 21.61 0.29 -25.48
C ASN A 512 21.97 -0.85 -24.50
N LYS A 513 21.28 -1.99 -24.56
CA LYS A 513 21.45 -3.18 -23.72
C LYS A 513 21.12 -2.99 -22.24
N LEU A 514 20.54 -1.86 -21.84
CA LEU A 514 20.01 -1.69 -20.49
C LEU A 514 18.84 -2.64 -20.27
N LEU A 515 17.87 -2.65 -21.19
CA LEU A 515 16.83 -3.67 -21.24
C LEU A 515 17.41 -4.92 -21.91
N THR A 516 17.70 -5.94 -21.12
CA THR A 516 18.32 -7.18 -21.60
C THR A 516 17.35 -7.98 -22.47
N LYS A 517 16.07 -8.00 -22.09
CA LYS A 517 15.04 -8.76 -22.80
C LYS A 517 13.66 -8.14 -22.66
N MET A 518 12.84 -8.25 -23.70
CA MET A 518 11.43 -7.88 -23.68
C MET A 518 10.60 -9.00 -24.28
N THR A 519 9.63 -9.49 -23.54
CA THR A 519 8.68 -10.52 -23.96
C THR A 519 7.29 -9.91 -24.05
N LEU A 520 6.67 -10.04 -25.22
CA LEU A 520 5.42 -9.35 -25.56
C LEU A 520 4.27 -10.37 -25.69
N ALA A 521 3.10 -9.99 -25.20
CA ALA A 521 1.88 -10.80 -25.28
C ALA A 521 0.72 -9.98 -25.87
N TRP A 522 0.27 -10.37 -27.07
CA TRP A 522 -0.79 -9.69 -27.79
C TRP A 522 -2.06 -10.53 -27.76
N SER A 523 -3.10 -10.05 -27.09
CA SER A 523 -4.31 -10.86 -26.89
C SER A 523 -5.25 -10.89 -28.12
N ARG A 524 -5.01 -10.08 -29.15
CA ARG A 524 -5.90 -9.90 -30.31
C ARG A 524 -5.22 -9.89 -31.68
N ASP A 525 -3.90 -10.09 -31.77
CA ASP A 525 -3.19 -10.16 -33.05
C ASP A 525 -3.40 -11.51 -33.78
N GLN A 526 -3.93 -12.50 -33.05
CA GLN A 526 -4.24 -13.83 -33.56
C GLN A 526 -5.56 -14.36 -32.97
N LYS A 527 -6.05 -15.48 -33.49
CA LYS A 527 -7.32 -16.10 -33.08
C LYS A 527 -7.32 -16.51 -31.60
N GLU A 528 -6.23 -17.14 -31.15
CA GLU A 528 -6.05 -17.56 -29.76
C GLU A 528 -5.55 -16.39 -28.90
N LYS A 529 -6.10 -16.22 -27.70
CA LYS A 529 -5.66 -15.12 -26.83
C LYS A 529 -4.36 -15.50 -26.13
N ILE A 530 -3.30 -14.72 -26.36
CA ILE A 530 -2.01 -14.88 -25.68
C ILE A 530 -1.86 -13.78 -24.64
N TYR A 531 -1.55 -14.17 -23.41
CA TYR A 531 -1.34 -13.28 -22.28
C TYR A 531 0.06 -13.47 -21.65
N VAL A 532 0.39 -12.62 -20.69
CA VAL A 532 1.71 -12.64 -20.03
C VAL A 532 1.98 -13.94 -19.29
N GLN A 533 0.96 -14.57 -18.68
CA GLN A 533 1.09 -15.87 -18.02
C GLN A 533 1.47 -17.00 -18.98
N ASP A 534 1.03 -16.93 -20.24
CA ASP A 534 1.39 -17.92 -21.27
C ASP A 534 2.85 -17.75 -21.64
N LYS A 535 3.28 -16.49 -21.82
CA LYS A 535 4.68 -16.14 -22.08
C LYS A 535 5.61 -16.49 -20.92
N ILE A 536 5.14 -16.42 -19.67
CA ILE A 536 5.90 -16.87 -18.50
C ILE A 536 6.15 -18.38 -18.59
N ARG A 537 5.12 -19.18 -18.90
CA ARG A 537 5.26 -20.64 -19.07
C ARG A 537 6.17 -20.99 -20.24
N GLU A 538 6.04 -20.31 -21.37
CA GLU A 538 6.94 -20.49 -22.53
C GLU A 538 8.42 -20.24 -22.19
N ASN A 539 8.69 -19.34 -21.25
CA ASN A 539 10.05 -18.96 -20.83
C ASN A 539 10.44 -19.57 -19.46
N SER A 540 9.78 -20.67 -19.05
CA SER A 540 9.86 -21.20 -17.67
C SER A 540 11.28 -21.43 -17.18
N LYS A 541 12.11 -22.12 -17.96
CA LYS A 541 13.50 -22.44 -17.62
C LYS A 541 14.35 -21.20 -17.39
N GLU A 542 14.28 -20.21 -18.27
CA GLU A 542 15.09 -19.00 -18.16
C GLU A 542 14.64 -18.12 -16.99
N ILE A 543 13.33 -18.04 -16.73
CA ILE A 543 12.81 -17.37 -15.53
C ILE A 543 13.36 -18.05 -14.27
N TRP A 544 13.34 -19.38 -14.22
CA TRP A 544 13.91 -20.13 -13.10
C TRP A 544 15.41 -19.87 -12.91
N ASP A 545 16.17 -19.82 -14.00
CA ASP A 545 17.60 -19.47 -13.95
C ASP A 545 17.82 -18.05 -13.38
N TRP A 546 16.98 -17.08 -13.75
CA TRP A 546 17.04 -15.73 -13.17
C TRP A 546 16.68 -15.74 -11.68
N ILE A 547 15.65 -16.49 -11.28
CA ILE A 547 15.26 -16.65 -9.87
C ILE A 547 16.42 -17.24 -9.05
N ASN A 548 17.13 -18.24 -9.58
CA ASN A 548 18.31 -18.82 -8.94
C ASN A 548 19.49 -17.85 -8.88
N ASN A 549 19.57 -16.90 -9.81
CA ASN A 549 20.54 -15.80 -9.81
C ASN A 549 20.04 -14.57 -9.03
N ASP A 550 19.28 -14.80 -7.98
CA ASP A 550 18.75 -13.76 -7.08
C ASP A 550 17.89 -12.67 -7.73
N ALA A 551 17.18 -12.97 -8.82
CA ALA A 551 16.31 -11.97 -9.45
C ALA A 551 15.19 -11.50 -8.51
N TYR A 552 14.81 -10.24 -8.72
CA TYR A 552 13.61 -9.62 -8.15
C TYR A 552 12.50 -9.66 -9.19
N ILE A 553 11.31 -10.07 -8.78
CA ILE A 553 10.12 -10.20 -9.61
C ILE A 553 9.12 -9.14 -9.19
N TYR A 554 8.62 -8.41 -10.18
CA TYR A 554 7.61 -7.37 -10.00
C TYR A 554 6.38 -7.71 -10.83
N VAL A 555 5.19 -7.54 -10.26
CA VAL A 555 3.92 -7.69 -10.99
C VAL A 555 3.07 -6.43 -10.78
N CYS A 556 2.61 -5.83 -11.87
CA CYS A 556 1.79 -4.62 -11.83
C CYS A 556 0.63 -4.69 -12.83
N GLY A 557 -0.57 -4.31 -12.38
CA GLY A 557 -1.78 -4.29 -13.20
C GLY A 557 -3.01 -4.83 -12.47
N ASN A 558 -3.95 -5.43 -13.23
CA ASN A 558 -5.25 -5.85 -12.69
C ASN A 558 -5.11 -6.95 -11.62
N ALA A 559 -5.56 -6.65 -10.40
CA ALA A 559 -5.49 -7.56 -9.26
C ALA A 559 -6.40 -8.80 -9.41
N SER A 560 -7.62 -8.61 -9.91
CA SER A 560 -8.66 -9.64 -9.90
C SER A 560 -8.40 -10.82 -10.85
N LYS A 561 -7.68 -10.58 -11.96
CA LYS A 561 -7.41 -11.60 -12.99
C LYS A 561 -5.92 -11.79 -13.21
N MET A 562 -5.25 -10.77 -13.76
CA MET A 562 -3.87 -10.91 -14.25
C MET A 562 -2.90 -11.33 -13.14
N ALA A 563 -2.96 -10.69 -11.97
CA ALA A 563 -2.06 -11.01 -10.87
C ALA A 563 -2.20 -12.47 -10.38
N LYS A 564 -3.43 -12.99 -10.33
CA LYS A 564 -3.72 -14.38 -9.94
C LYS A 564 -3.18 -15.38 -10.97
N ASP A 565 -3.37 -15.09 -12.25
CA ASP A 565 -2.90 -15.95 -13.34
C ASP A 565 -1.37 -15.96 -13.45
N VAL A 566 -0.73 -14.80 -13.20
CA VAL A 566 0.73 -14.68 -13.14
C VAL A 566 1.31 -15.42 -11.95
N GLU A 567 0.71 -15.28 -10.75
CA GLU A 567 1.14 -16.04 -9.58
C GLU A 567 1.05 -17.55 -9.82
N LYS A 568 -0.05 -18.01 -10.42
CA LYS A 568 -0.18 -19.41 -10.81
C LYS A 568 0.90 -19.83 -11.81
N ALA A 569 1.17 -19.02 -12.83
CA ALA A 569 2.22 -19.32 -13.80
C ALA A 569 3.61 -19.38 -13.16
N LEU A 570 3.92 -18.49 -12.21
CA LEU A 570 5.18 -18.54 -11.45
C LEU A 570 5.27 -19.80 -10.59
N LEU A 571 4.17 -20.22 -9.94
CA LEU A 571 4.12 -21.49 -9.23
C LEU A 571 4.35 -22.68 -10.18
N ASP A 572 3.74 -22.68 -11.37
CA ASP A 572 3.97 -23.70 -12.39
C ASP A 572 5.48 -23.78 -12.75
N VAL A 573 6.14 -22.63 -12.93
CA VAL A 573 7.60 -22.55 -13.19
C VAL A 573 8.42 -23.15 -12.04
N ILE A 574 8.08 -22.82 -10.79
CA ILE A 574 8.79 -23.30 -9.59
C ILE A 574 8.61 -24.82 -9.42
N VAL A 575 7.39 -25.33 -9.61
CA VAL A 575 7.09 -26.77 -9.53
C VAL A 575 7.91 -27.53 -10.57
N GLU A 576 7.85 -27.11 -11.84
CA GLU A 576 8.48 -27.80 -12.95
C GLU A 576 10.02 -27.75 -12.87
N ASN A 577 10.59 -26.55 -12.70
CA ASN A 577 12.04 -26.34 -12.82
C ASN A 577 12.77 -26.46 -11.47
N GLY A 578 12.08 -26.18 -10.36
CA GLY A 578 12.59 -26.37 -9.01
C GLY A 578 12.43 -27.79 -8.48
N LYS A 579 11.67 -28.65 -9.18
CA LYS A 579 11.35 -30.03 -8.76
C LYS A 579 10.73 -30.09 -7.36
N MET A 580 9.91 -29.08 -7.05
CA MET A 580 9.22 -28.94 -5.77
C MET A 580 7.77 -29.39 -5.89
N ASN A 581 7.19 -29.92 -4.82
CA ASN A 581 5.74 -30.12 -4.77
C ASN A 581 5.03 -28.76 -4.62
N LEU A 582 3.69 -28.76 -4.67
CA LEU A 582 2.90 -27.54 -4.60
C LEU A 582 3.07 -26.80 -3.26
N GLU A 583 3.18 -27.53 -2.14
CA GLU A 583 3.31 -26.93 -0.80
C GLU A 583 4.67 -26.23 -0.66
N ASP A 584 5.74 -26.90 -1.04
CA ASP A 584 7.11 -26.35 -1.04
C ASP A 584 7.24 -25.17 -2.01
N SER A 585 6.57 -25.23 -3.17
CA SER A 585 6.58 -24.14 -4.15
C SER A 585 5.87 -22.89 -3.64
N ASN A 586 4.76 -23.06 -2.90
CA ASN A 586 4.09 -21.95 -2.23
C ASN A 586 4.97 -21.34 -1.14
N GLU A 587 5.63 -22.18 -0.33
CA GLU A 587 6.55 -21.71 0.70
C GLU A 587 7.76 -20.99 0.08
N PHE A 588 8.30 -21.48 -1.03
CA PHE A 588 9.35 -20.82 -1.78
C PHE A 588 8.93 -19.44 -2.29
N LEU A 589 7.75 -19.33 -2.91
CA LEU A 589 7.22 -18.05 -3.39
C LEU A 589 6.93 -17.07 -2.24
N ASP A 590 6.41 -17.56 -1.11
CA ASP A 590 6.21 -16.75 0.09
C ASP A 590 7.55 -16.28 0.68
N ASN A 591 8.60 -17.11 0.65
CA ASN A 591 9.95 -16.69 1.03
C ASN A 591 10.50 -15.61 0.09
N LEU A 592 10.22 -15.66 -1.22
CA LEU A 592 10.56 -14.57 -2.12
C LEU A 592 9.83 -13.27 -1.75
N ARG A 593 8.54 -13.33 -1.35
CA ARG A 593 7.81 -12.13 -0.86
C ARG A 593 8.46 -11.55 0.38
N LEU A 594 8.75 -12.40 1.38
CA LEU A 594 9.35 -11.97 2.65
C LEU A 594 10.73 -11.35 2.47
N ASN A 595 11.52 -11.87 1.52
CA ASN A 595 12.81 -11.32 1.16
C ASN A 595 12.71 -10.12 0.21
N LYS A 596 11.49 -9.59 -0.03
CA LYS A 596 11.21 -8.50 -0.96
C LYS A 596 11.72 -8.76 -2.39
N ARG A 597 11.83 -10.02 -2.78
CA ARG A 597 12.22 -10.47 -4.12
C ARG A 597 11.03 -10.81 -5.01
N TYR A 598 9.82 -10.89 -4.46
CA TYR A 598 8.58 -10.91 -5.23
C TYR A 598 7.64 -9.82 -4.71
N GLN A 599 7.43 -8.79 -5.52
CA GLN A 599 6.71 -7.57 -5.15
C GLN A 599 5.55 -7.33 -6.13
N ARG A 600 4.43 -6.81 -5.63
CA ARG A 600 3.20 -6.60 -6.41
C ARG A 600 2.64 -5.20 -6.17
N ASP A 601 2.31 -4.50 -7.25
CA ASP A 601 1.54 -3.25 -7.25
C ASP A 601 0.28 -3.44 -8.11
N VAL A 602 -0.76 -4.00 -7.49
CA VAL A 602 -1.97 -4.44 -8.20
C VAL A 602 -3.20 -3.71 -7.70
N TYR A 603 -4.14 -3.44 -8.62
CA TYR A 603 -5.31 -2.60 -8.38
C TYR A 603 -6.56 -3.05 -9.15
#